data_AF-A0A7W7N5Y4-F1
#
_entry.id   AF-A0A7W7N5Y4-F1
#
_cell.length_a   1.000
_cell.length_b   1.000
_cell.length_c   1.000
_cell.angle_alpha   90.00
_cell.angle_beta   90.00
_cell.angle_gamma   90.00
#
_symmetry.space_group_name_H-M   'P 1'
#
loop_
_entity.id
_entity.type
_entity.pdbx_description
1 polymer ?
#
loop_
_entity_poly.entity_id
_entity_poly.type
_entity_poly.pdbx_seq_one_letter_code
_entity_poly.pdbx_strand_id
1 'polypeptide(L)'
;MDAKLTLKLDKDVIEKAKIYAAGHKHSLSLLIENYLKTIIEKDKFEENREISSFVKGLSVGKGETPEDFDYKKDRQNYLSEKYK
;
A
#
# COMPACT_ATOMS: atom_id res chain seq x y z
N MET A 1 17.83 16.44 2.07
CA MET A 1 17.77 17.91 1.97
C MET A 1 16.32 18.29 2.13
N ASP A 2 16.01 19.22 3.01
CA ASP A 2 14.64 19.60 3.31
C ASP A 2 14.30 20.91 2.60
N ALA A 3 13.14 20.94 1.93
CA ALA A 3 12.64 22.12 1.23
C ALA A 3 11.23 22.47 1.73
N LYS A 4 10.89 23.75 1.71
CA LYS A 4 9.55 24.22 2.10
C LYS A 4 8.65 24.31 0.86
N LEU A 5 7.52 23.62 0.89
CA LEU A 5 6.48 23.70 -0.13
C LEU A 5 5.30 24.53 0.43
N THR A 6 4.92 25.60 -0.26
CA THR A 6 3.76 26.43 0.10
C THR A 6 2.65 26.19 -0.91
N LEU A 7 1.49 25.70 -0.44
CA LEU A 7 0.34 25.39 -1.28
C LEU A 7 -0.84 26.32 -0.96
N LYS A 8 -1.56 26.76 -1.99
CA LYS A 8 -2.86 27.42 -1.82
C LYS A 8 -3.94 26.36 -1.81
N LEU A 9 -4.66 26.26 -0.70
CA LEU A 9 -5.73 25.28 -0.48
C LEU A 9 -6.90 26.00 0.18
N ASP A 10 -8.08 25.40 0.07
CA ASP A 10 -9.26 25.86 0.77
C ASP A 10 -9.05 25.81 2.30
N LYS A 11 -9.53 26.85 3.00
CA LYS A 11 -9.34 27.00 4.45
C LYS A 11 -10.06 25.91 5.24
N ASP A 12 -11.28 25.53 4.84
CA ASP A 12 -12.05 24.48 5.51
C ASP A 12 -11.38 23.11 5.34
N VAL A 13 -10.74 22.87 4.19
CA VAL A 13 -9.96 21.66 3.95
C VAL A 13 -8.73 21.60 4.88
N ILE A 14 -8.00 22.71 5.03
CA ILE A 14 -6.83 22.78 5.92
C ILE A 14 -7.24 22.46 7.37
N GLU A 15 -8.33 23.04 7.86
CA GLU A 15 -8.77 22.83 9.25
C GLU A 15 -9.20 21.39 9.50
N LYS A 16 -9.99 20.79 8.59
CA LYS A 16 -10.37 19.37 8.68
C LYS A 16 -9.15 18.45 8.65
N ALA A 17 -8.19 18.74 7.78
CA ALA A 17 -6.98 17.94 7.66
C ALA A 17 -6.09 18.02 8.92
N LYS A 18 -6.00 19.18 9.57
CA LYS A 18 -5.30 19.32 10.87
C LYS A 18 -5.96 18.50 11.98
N ILE A 19 -7.29 18.56 12.09
CA ILE A 19 -8.06 17.79 13.08
C ILE A 19 -7.80 16.29 12.88
N TYR A 20 -7.87 15.82 11.62
CA TYR A 20 -7.57 14.44 11.28
C TYR A 20 -6.13 14.07 11.67
N ALA A 21 -5.14 14.86 11.26
CA ALA A 21 -3.74 14.58 11.58
C ALA A 21 -3.50 14.48 13.09
N ALA A 22 -4.05 15.41 13.87
CA ALA A 22 -3.96 15.41 15.33
C ALA A 22 -4.62 14.18 15.96
N GLY A 23 -5.81 13.79 15.48
CA GLY A 23 -6.51 12.57 15.93
C GLY A 23 -5.69 11.30 15.69
N HIS A 24 -4.91 11.26 14.62
CA HIS A 24 -4.01 10.16 14.28
C HIS A 24 -2.58 10.33 14.82
N LYS A 25 -2.31 11.32 15.69
CA LYS A 25 -0.97 11.63 16.25
C LYS A 25 0.11 11.84 15.17
N HIS A 26 -0.28 12.39 14.03
CA HIS A 26 0.61 12.71 12.91
C HIS A 26 0.60 14.22 12.62
N SER A 27 1.64 14.69 11.94
CA SER A 27 1.66 16.05 11.40
C SER A 27 1.02 16.10 10.01
N LEU A 28 0.43 17.24 9.67
CA LEU A 28 -0.11 17.47 8.34
C LEU A 28 0.98 17.38 7.25
N SER A 29 2.20 17.84 7.55
CA SER A 29 3.34 17.73 6.65
C SER A 29 3.70 16.28 6.35
N LEU A 30 3.70 15.40 7.37
CA LEU A 30 3.98 13.98 7.20
C LEU A 30 2.93 13.30 6.31
N LEU A 31 1.65 13.64 6.49
CA LEU A 31 0.57 13.09 5.66
C LEU A 31 0.74 13.47 4.19
N ILE A 32 1.03 14.75 3.91
CA ILE A 32 1.21 15.26 2.55
C ILE A 32 2.47 14.65 1.92
N GLU A 33 3.57 14.58 2.66
CA GLU A 33 4.82 13.99 2.18
C GLU A 33 4.64 12.51 1.80
N ASN A 34 3.99 11.72 2.66
CA ASN A 34 3.72 10.31 2.39
C ASN A 34 2.78 10.12 1.19
N TYR A 35 1.78 10.99 1.04
CA TYR A 35 0.88 10.96 -0.11
C TYR A 35 1.63 11.26 -1.42
N LEU A 36 2.47 12.29 -1.44
CA LEU A 36 3.29 12.64 -2.59
C LEU A 36 4.28 11.51 -2.94
N LYS A 37 4.94 10.90 -1.95
CA LYS A 37 5.78 9.71 -2.14
C LYS A 37 5.00 8.58 -2.80
N THR A 38 3.80 8.29 -2.31
CA THR A 38 2.94 7.23 -2.86
C THR A 38 2.59 7.45 -4.33
N ILE A 39 2.30 8.70 -4.73
CA ILE A 39 1.99 9.03 -6.14
C ILE A 39 3.24 8.86 -7.01
N ILE A 40 4.37 9.43 -6.57
CA ILE A 40 5.63 9.38 -7.33
C ILE A 40 6.16 7.95 -7.46
N GLU A 41 6.01 7.14 -6.41
CA GLU A 41 6.38 5.73 -6.44
C GLU A 41 5.45 4.93 -7.36
N LYS A 42 4.13 5.18 -7.34
CA LYS A 42 3.19 4.53 -8.27
C LYS A 42 3.52 4.79 -9.73
N ASP A 43 3.87 6.02 -10.10
CA ASP A 43 4.30 6.33 -11.47
C ASP A 43 5.59 5.58 -11.87
N LYS A 44 6.49 5.30 -10.90
CA LYS A 44 7.67 4.45 -11.14
C LYS A 44 7.34 2.95 -11.22
N PHE A 45 6.28 2.49 -10.55
CA PHE A 45 5.87 1.08 -10.56
C PHE A 45 5.25 0.63 -11.89
N GLU A 46 4.77 1.54 -12.74
CA GLU A 46 4.40 1.21 -14.12
C GLU A 46 5.63 0.83 -14.96
N GLU A 47 6.80 1.43 -14.70
CA GLU A 47 8.04 1.12 -15.42
C GLU A 47 8.83 -0.07 -14.81
N ASN A 48 8.73 -0.31 -13.50
CA ASN A 48 9.44 -1.42 -12.85
C ASN A 48 8.60 -2.07 -11.75
N ARG A 49 7.86 -3.14 -12.10
CA ARG A 49 7.25 -4.07 -11.15
C ARG A 49 8.31 -4.94 -10.47
N GLU A 50 9.22 -4.34 -9.70
CA GLU A 50 10.09 -5.09 -8.83
C GLU A 50 9.35 -5.41 -7.51
N ILE A 51 8.97 -6.68 -7.37
CA ILE A 51 8.47 -7.22 -6.11
C ILE A 51 9.55 -7.00 -5.04
N SER A 52 9.20 -6.33 -3.93
CA SER A 52 10.10 -6.12 -2.78
C SER A 52 10.85 -7.42 -2.44
N SER A 53 12.15 -7.34 -2.16
CA SER A 53 12.99 -8.50 -1.86
C SER A 53 12.42 -9.37 -0.72
N PHE A 54 11.73 -8.74 0.23
CA PHE A 54 11.00 -9.44 1.30
C PHE A 54 9.83 -10.26 0.74
N VAL A 55 8.97 -9.65 -0.08
CA VAL A 55 7.82 -10.33 -0.72
C VAL A 55 8.30 -11.41 -1.69
N LYS A 56 9.40 -11.18 -2.42
CA LYS A 56 10.06 -12.20 -3.24
C LYS A 56 10.52 -13.38 -2.38
N GLY A 57 11.10 -13.11 -1.21
CA GLY A 57 11.47 -14.15 -0.23
C GLY A 57 10.26 -14.96 0.28
N LEU A 58 9.09 -14.33 0.43
CA LEU A 58 7.84 -15.02 0.77
C LEU A 58 7.25 -15.81 -0.41
N SER A 59 7.49 -15.36 -1.64
CA SER A 59 7.01 -15.99 -2.88
C SER A 59 7.78 -17.27 -3.20
N VAL A 60 9.03 -17.38 -2.76
CA VAL A 60 9.86 -18.59 -2.89
C VAL A 60 9.56 -19.57 -1.74
N GLY A 61 8.28 -19.89 -1.57
CA GLY A 61 7.81 -20.95 -0.69
C GLY A 61 7.62 -22.23 -1.50
N LYS A 62 8.71 -23.00 -1.69
CA LYS A 62 8.76 -24.42 -2.09
C LYS A 62 7.51 -24.98 -2.81
N GLY A 63 7.37 -24.67 -4.09
CA GLY A 63 6.40 -25.30 -4.96
C GLY A 63 6.23 -24.47 -6.22
N GLU A 64 6.71 -24.97 -7.36
CA GLU A 64 6.23 -24.47 -8.64
C GLU A 64 4.71 -24.66 -8.63
N THR A 65 3.97 -23.56 -8.73
CA THR A 65 2.53 -23.60 -8.89
C THR A 65 2.25 -24.36 -10.19
N PRO A 66 1.53 -25.49 -10.17
CA PRO A 66 1.17 -26.20 -11.39
C PRO A 66 0.50 -25.24 -12.38
N GLU A 67 0.74 -25.39 -13.68
CA GLU A 67 0.12 -24.53 -14.71
C GLU A 67 -1.43 -24.54 -14.61
N ASP A 68 -2.01 -25.65 -14.12
CA ASP A 68 -3.44 -25.83 -13.88
C ASP A 68 -3.90 -25.53 -12.44
N PHE A 69 -3.15 -24.75 -11.67
CA PHE A 69 -3.52 -24.44 -10.28
C PHE A 69 -4.75 -23.52 -10.21
N ASP A 70 -5.91 -24.10 -9.91
CA ASP A 70 -7.13 -23.35 -9.61
C ASP A 70 -7.20 -22.98 -8.12
N TYR A 71 -6.70 -21.79 -7.80
CA TYR A 71 -6.73 -21.23 -6.44
C TYR A 71 -8.14 -21.14 -5.85
N LYS A 72 -9.19 -21.02 -6.67
CA LYS A 72 -10.57 -20.90 -6.19
C LYS A 72 -11.05 -22.23 -5.65
N LYS A 73 -10.79 -23.32 -6.39
CA LYS A 73 -11.16 -24.68 -6.01
C LYS A 73 -10.43 -25.12 -4.74
N ASP A 74 -9.13 -24.85 -4.67
CA ASP A 74 -8.32 -25.22 -3.50
C ASP A 74 -8.76 -24.48 -2.23
N ARG A 75 -9.04 -23.17 -2.36
CA ARG A 75 -9.61 -22.36 -1.27
C ARG A 75 -10.98 -22.86 -0.82
N GLN A 76 -11.85 -23.25 -1.75
CA GLN A 76 -13.17 -23.80 -1.44
C GLN A 76 -13.05 -25.11 -0.64
N ASN A 77 -12.15 -26.00 -1.06
CA ASN A 77 -11.88 -27.26 -0.38
C ASN A 77 -11.35 -27.04 1.04
N TYR A 78 -10.33 -26.18 1.20
CA TYR A 78 -9.77 -25.85 2.50
C TYR A 78 -10.82 -25.30 3.47
N LEU A 79 -11.67 -24.37 3.03
CA LEU A 79 -12.73 -23.83 3.88
C LEU A 79 -13.77 -24.91 4.23
N SER A 80 -14.10 -25.79 3.29
CA SER A 80 -15.04 -26.89 3.52
C SER A 80 -14.51 -27.91 4.53
N GLU A 81 -13.20 -28.18 4.53
CA GLU A 81 -12.55 -29.04 5.54
C GLU A 81 -12.40 -28.35 6.89
N LYS A 82 -12.04 -27.06 6.90
CA LYS A 82 -11.83 -26.29 8.13
C LYS A 82 -13.11 -26.14 8.97
N TYR A 83 -14.24 -25.97 8.30
CA TYR A 83 -15.55 -25.76 8.93
C TYR A 83 -16.42 -27.03 8.92
N LYS A 84 -15.79 -28.20 8.80
CA LYS A 84 -16.45 -29.50 8.88
C LYS A 84 -16.64 -29.97 10.32
#